data_AF-A0A8J6NNE3-F1
#
_entry.id   AF-A0A8J6NNE3-F1
#
_cell.length_a   1.000
_cell.length_b   1.000
_cell.length_c   1.000
_cell.angle_alpha   90.00
_cell.angle_beta   90.00
_cell.angle_gamma   90.00
#
_symmetry.space_group_name_H-M   'P 1'
#
loop_
_entity.id
_entity.type
_entity.pdbx_description
1 polymer ?
#
loop_
_entity_poly.entity_id
_entity_poly.type
_entity_poly.pdbx_seq_one_letter_code
_entity_poly.pdbx_strand_id
1 'polypeptide(L)' 'MNPVKRERLEKGWTQIELARRIGVKQATVAKWEREGAVYRQATRQKLAKVFGISETSFS' A
#
# COMPACT_ATOMS: atom_id res chain seq x y z
N MET A 1 -11.09 -4.45 -6.26
CA MET A 1 -10.54 -3.31 -5.49
C MET A 1 -9.02 -3.44 -5.45
N ASN A 2 -8.27 -2.35 -5.63
CA ASN A 2 -6.81 -2.35 -5.51
C ASN A 2 -6.36 -2.88 -4.13
N PRO A 3 -5.36 -3.77 -4.04
CA PRO A 3 -4.99 -4.41 -2.77
C PRO A 3 -4.50 -3.41 -1.72
N VAL A 4 -3.68 -2.41 -2.08
CA VAL A 4 -3.23 -1.38 -1.14
C VAL A 4 -4.41 -0.60 -0.56
N LYS A 5 -5.38 -0.25 -1.43
CA LYS A 5 -6.61 0.44 -1.00
C LYS A 5 -7.43 -0.42 -0.04
N ARG A 6 -7.57 -1.73 -0.33
CA ARG A 6 -8.30 -2.67 0.53
C ARG A 6 -7.68 -2.74 1.94
N GLU A 7 -6.39 -3.08 2.02
CA GLU A 7 -5.71 -3.25 3.31
C GLU A 7 -5.71 -1.94 4.14
N ARG A 8 -5.56 -0.80 3.45
CA ARG A 8 -5.63 0.51 4.10
C ARG A 8 -7.01 0.77 4.72
N LEU A 9 -8.08 0.49 3.98
CA LEU A 9 -9.45 0.71 4.44
C LEU A 9 -9.85 -0.27 5.55
N GLU A 10 -9.42 -1.53 5.47
CA GLU A 10 -9.66 -2.52 6.53
C GLU A 10 -9.03 -2.10 7.87
N LYS A 11 -7.88 -1.40 7.83
CA LYS A 11 -7.25 -0.83 9.02
C LYS A 11 -7.77 0.56 9.39
N GLY A 12 -8.74 1.11 8.66
CA GLY A 12 -9.31 2.44 8.91
C GLY A 12 -8.37 3.60 8.62
N TRP A 13 -7.34 3.41 7.79
CA TRP A 13 -6.34 4.44 7.52
C TRP A 13 -6.71 5.33 6.33
N THR A 14 -6.30 6.58 6.36
CA THR A 14 -6.25 7.49 5.22
C THR A 14 -4.97 7.28 4.39
N GLN A 15 -4.93 7.80 3.17
CA GLN A 15 -3.74 7.67 2.32
C GLN A 15 -2.50 8.35 2.92
N ILE A 16 -2.67 9.50 3.58
CA ILE A 16 -1.56 10.21 4.25
C ILE A 16 -1.05 9.41 5.46
N GLU A 17 -1.92 8.71 6.16
CA GLU A 17 -1.57 7.85 7.29
C GLU A 17 -0.76 6.62 6.87
N LEU A 18 -1.12 5.99 5.75
CA LEU A 18 -0.29 4.92 5.17
C LEU A 18 1.05 5.47 4.69
N ALA A 19 1.04 6.63 4.04
CA ALA A 19 2.25 7.27 3.53
C ALA A 19 3.25 7.59 4.65
N ARG A 20 2.77 8.10 5.79
CA ARG A 20 3.57 8.34 6.99
C ARG A 20 4.17 7.06 7.57
N ARG A 21 3.41 5.96 7.63
CA ARG A 21 3.89 4.66 8.13
C ARG A 21 4.98 4.04 7.25
N ILE A 22 4.90 4.23 5.93
CA ILE A 22 5.89 3.71 4.97
C ILE A 22 7.07 4.68 4.78
N GLY A 23 6.90 5.97 5.09
CA GLY A 23 7.90 7.01 4.84
C GLY A 23 7.92 7.49 3.39
N VAL A 24 6.75 7.66 2.78
CA VAL A 24 6.59 8.19 1.40
C VAL A 24 5.64 9.38 1.37
N LYS A 25 5.53 10.05 0.22
CA LYS A 25 4.52 11.11 0.01
C LYS A 25 3.14 10.48 -0.20
N GLN A 26 2.07 11.16 0.21
CA GLN A 26 0.70 10.69 -0.01
C GLN A 26 0.39 10.45 -1.51
N ALA A 27 0.96 11.26 -2.40
CA ALA A 27 0.82 11.08 -3.85
C ALA A 27 1.38 9.72 -4.34
N THR A 28 2.40 9.17 -3.66
CA THR A 28 2.93 7.84 -3.96
C THR A 28 1.89 6.76 -3.64
N VAL A 29 1.21 6.87 -2.50
CA VAL A 29 0.11 5.97 -2.13
C VAL A 29 -1.06 6.12 -3.11
N ALA A 30 -1.44 7.34 -3.47
CA ALA A 30 -2.50 7.58 -4.45
C ALA A 30 -2.17 6.94 -5.81
N LYS A 31 -0.90 6.96 -6.25
CA LYS A 31 -0.44 6.27 -7.46
C LYS A 31 -0.57 4.74 -7.34
N TRP A 32 -0.23 4.18 -6.19
CA TRP A 32 -0.38 2.75 -5.91
C TRP A 32 -1.83 2.31 -5.92
N GLU A 33 -2.77 3.12 -5.44
CA GLU A 33 -4.18 2.76 -5.37
C GLU A 33 -4.95 2.86 -6.70
N ARG A 34 -4.31 3.33 -7.76
CA ARG A 34 -4.90 3.34 -9.11
C ARG A 34 -5.05 1.91 -9.65
N GLU A 35 -6.01 1.74 -10.55
CA GLU A 35 -6.16 0.48 -11.27
C GLU A 35 -4.93 0.23 -12.17
N GLY A 36 -4.53 -1.04 -12.28
CA GLY A 36 -3.36 -1.43 -13.08
C GLY A 36 -1.99 -1.06 -12.50
N ALA A 37 -1.91 -0.61 -11.24
CA ALA A 37 -0.63 -0.31 -10.60
C ALA A 37 0.24 -1.59 -10.45
N VAL A 38 1.44 -1.56 -11.02
CA VAL A 38 2.44 -2.65 -10.88
C VAL A 38 3.46 -2.29 -9.81
N TYR A 39 3.65 -3.18 -8.85
CA TYR A 39 4.58 -2.98 -7.74
C TYR A 39 5.90 -3.72 -7.98
N ARG A 40 7.02 -3.03 -7.76
CA ARG A 40 8.31 -3.69 -7.62
C ARG A 40 8.32 -4.54 -6.36
N GLN A 41 9.12 -5.61 -6.35
CA GLN A 41 9.25 -6.50 -5.18
C GLN A 41 9.56 -5.72 -3.89
N ALA A 42 10.50 -4.77 -3.93
CA ALA A 42 10.83 -3.93 -2.78
C ALA A 42 9.63 -3.11 -2.24
N THR A 43 8.71 -2.70 -3.11
CA THR A 43 7.48 -2.01 -2.69
C THR A 43 6.53 -2.98 -2.00
N ARG A 44 6.34 -4.18 -2.56
CA ARG A 44 5.51 -5.22 -1.94
C ARG A 44 6.02 -5.62 -0.56
N GLN A 45 7.33 -5.75 -0.38
CA GLN A 45 7.95 -6.02 0.92
C GLN A 45 7.68 -4.92 1.95
N LYS A 46 7.77 -3.64 1.55
CA LYS A 46 7.45 -2.51 2.44
C LYS A 46 5.97 -2.50 2.84
N LEU A 47 5.08 -2.74 1.88
CA LEU A 47 3.64 -2.84 2.13
C LEU A 47 3.33 -4.01 3.07
N ALA A 48 3.84 -5.20 2.76
CA ALA A 48 3.72 -6.41 3.58
C ALA A 48 4.15 -6.16 5.03
N LYS A 49 5.32 -5.52 5.23
CA LYS A 49 5.82 -5.18 6.57
C LYS A 49 4.91 -4.22 7.32
N VAL A 50 4.40 -3.17 6.66
CA VAL A 50 3.52 -2.17 7.32
C VAL A 50 2.14 -2.74 7.60
N PHE A 51 1.62 -3.59 6.72
CA PHE A 51 0.30 -4.20 6.91
C PHE A 51 0.32 -5.44 7.81
N GLY A 52 1.48 -6.08 7.98
CA GLY A 52 1.65 -7.31 8.74
C GLY A 52 1.13 -8.56 8.02
N ILE A 53 1.21 -8.58 6.68
CA ILE A 53 0.68 -9.65 5.83
C ILE A 53 1.71 -10.10 4.79
N SER A 54 1.41 -11.14 4.01
CA SER A 54 2.28 -11.64 2.94
C SER A 54 2.41 -10.65 1.77
N GLU A 55 3.58 -10.59 1.13
CA GLU A 55 3.81 -9.78 -0.07
C GLU A 55 3.00 -10.26 -1.30
N THR A 56 2.55 -11.51 -1.29
CA THR A 56 1.66 -12.10 -2.31
C THR A 56 0.26 -11.49 -2.31
N SER A 57 -0.11 -10.73 -1.26
CA SER A 57 -1.36 -9.95 -1.27
C SER A 57 -1.29 -8.72 -2.20
N PHE A 58 -0.10 -8.37 -2.69
CA PHE A 58 0.16 -7.22 -3.57
C PHE A 58 0.71 -7.61 -4.95
N SER A 59 0.58 -8.88 -5.36
CA SER A 59 0.91 -9.32 -6.73
C SER A 59 -0.13 -8.91 -7.76
#